data_AF-A0AAE3NM39-F1
#
_entry.id   AF-A0AAE3NM39-F1
#
_cell.length_a   1.000
_cell.length_b   1.000
_cell.length_c   1.000
_cell.angle_alpha   90.00
_cell.angle_beta   90.00
_cell.angle_gamma   90.00
#
_symmetry.space_group_name_H-M   'P 1'
#
loop_
_entity.id
_entity.type
_entity.pdbx_description
1 polymer ?
#
loop_
_entity_poly.entity_id
_entity_poly.type
_entity_poly.pdbx_seq_one_letter_code
_entity_poly.pdbx_strand_id
1 'polypeptide(L)'
;MPLHAATAIEPTPYAEVRPAIADVLPAQAVIVLTELFGTDPGQWRVLIDLFCDTVGQDLASLEAAIARRAVADIATAVHRIVGSARMFGHAPIGDAACAVERLAHGDGSDDSGHARPPDLQSAVVSLRMRIDAFRRQAQQCGWPDAVGSG
;
A
#
# COMPACT_ATOMS: atom_id res chain seq x y z
N MET A 1 -27.77 35.75 38.26
CA MET A 1 -26.65 35.38 37.36
C MET A 1 -26.66 33.87 37.20
N PRO A 2 -27.31 33.28 36.18
CA PRO A 2 -27.24 31.84 35.98
C PRO A 2 -25.94 31.46 35.27
N LEU A 3 -25.28 30.43 35.80
CA LEU A 3 -24.12 29.77 35.20
C LEU A 3 -24.54 29.16 33.86
N HIS A 4 -23.84 29.53 32.78
CA HIS A 4 -23.97 28.87 31.50
C HIS A 4 -23.55 27.39 31.67
N ALA A 5 -24.48 26.49 31.38
CA ALA A 5 -24.18 25.08 31.23
C ALA A 5 -23.20 24.92 30.05
N ALA A 6 -22.02 24.37 30.33
CA ALA A 6 -21.09 23.95 29.30
C ALA A 6 -21.75 22.79 28.54
N THR A 7 -22.21 23.06 27.32
CA THR A 7 -22.60 22.02 26.37
C THR A 7 -21.40 21.10 26.16
N ALA A 8 -21.54 19.85 26.59
CA ALA A 8 -20.63 18.78 26.18
C ALA A 8 -20.68 18.71 24.65
N ILE A 9 -19.57 19.03 24.00
CA ILE A 9 -19.41 18.81 22.57
C ILE A 9 -19.33 17.29 22.43
N GLU A 10 -20.44 16.65 22.04
CA GLU A 10 -20.38 15.25 21.66
C GLU A 10 -19.42 15.15 20.47
N PRO A 11 -18.40 14.29 20.55
CA PRO A 11 -17.47 14.12 19.45
C PRO A 11 -18.25 13.71 18.21
N THR A 12 -18.09 14.48 17.14
CA THR A 12 -18.71 14.13 15.85
C THR A 12 -18.13 12.79 15.38
N PRO A 13 -18.92 11.90 14.74
CA PRO A 13 -18.46 10.57 14.33
C PRO A 13 -17.16 10.61 13.50
N TYR A 14 -16.98 11.66 12.69
CA TYR A 14 -15.79 11.89 11.89
C TYR A 14 -14.52 12.14 12.72
N ALA A 15 -14.64 12.77 13.89
CA ALA A 15 -13.51 13.07 14.77
C ALA A 15 -12.94 11.80 15.43
N GLU A 16 -13.77 10.79 15.69
CA GLU A 16 -13.36 9.51 16.29
C GLU A 16 -12.88 8.48 15.26
N VAL A 17 -13.45 8.53 14.05
CA VAL A 17 -13.07 7.64 12.94
C VAL A 17 -11.62 7.85 12.51
N ARG A 18 -11.10 9.08 12.54
CA ARG A 18 -9.73 9.40 12.11
C ARG A 18 -8.65 8.72 12.97
N PRO A 19 -8.62 8.88 14.31
CA PRO A 19 -7.67 8.15 15.17
C PRO A 19 -7.73 6.63 14.93
N ALA A 20 -8.93 6.06 14.85
CA ALA A 20 -9.10 4.63 14.64
C ALA A 20 -8.51 4.14 13.31
N ILE A 21 -8.67 4.91 12.22
CA ILE A 21 -8.05 4.59 10.92
C ILE A 21 -6.53 4.76 10.97
N ALA A 22 -6.05 5.84 11.60
CA ALA A 22 -4.62 6.13 11.72
C ALA A 22 -3.87 5.08 12.57
N ASP A 23 -4.53 4.50 13.57
CA ASP A 23 -3.97 3.43 14.40
C ASP A 23 -3.85 2.10 13.64
N VAL A 24 -4.70 1.91 12.63
CA VAL A 24 -4.66 0.71 11.79
C VAL A 24 -3.63 0.84 10.68
N LEU A 25 -3.50 2.00 10.01
CA LEU A 25 -2.67 2.15 8.81
C LEU A 25 -1.17 2.42 9.10
N PRO A 26 -0.25 2.20 8.14
CA PRO A 26 1.15 2.58 8.29
C PRO A 26 1.27 4.11 8.48
N ALA A 27 2.05 4.54 9.46
CA ALA A 27 2.18 5.96 9.82
C ALA A 27 2.54 6.87 8.62
N GLN A 28 3.46 6.43 7.77
CA GLN A 28 3.85 7.21 6.59
C GLN A 28 2.73 7.34 5.54
N ALA A 29 1.87 6.32 5.41
CA ALA A 29 0.69 6.41 4.57
C ALA A 29 -0.31 7.42 5.15
N VAL A 30 -0.53 7.40 6.47
CA VAL A 30 -1.40 8.39 7.15
C VAL A 30 -0.91 9.81 6.93
N ILE A 31 0.41 10.05 6.98
CA ILE A 31 1.01 11.37 6.70
C ILE A 31 0.67 11.80 5.27
N VAL A 32 0.95 10.97 4.27
CA VAL A 32 0.66 11.27 2.85
C VAL A 32 -0.83 11.57 2.63
N LEU A 33 -1.71 10.73 3.20
CA LEU A 33 -3.15 10.91 3.10
C LEU A 33 -3.61 12.23 3.75
N THR A 34 -3.03 12.58 4.90
CA THR A 34 -3.32 13.82 5.61
C THR A 34 -2.84 15.05 4.83
N GLU A 35 -1.66 14.98 4.21
CA GLU A 35 -1.11 16.06 3.39
C GLU A 35 -1.95 16.31 2.12
N LEU A 36 -2.43 15.25 1.47
CA LEU A 36 -3.17 15.36 0.20
C LEU A 36 -4.64 15.73 0.39
N PHE A 37 -5.29 15.17 1.41
CA PHE A 37 -6.75 15.23 1.55
C PHE A 37 -7.22 15.77 2.91
N GLY A 38 -6.30 16.26 3.74
CA GLY A 38 -6.62 16.70 5.08
C GLY A 38 -7.21 15.55 5.90
N THR A 39 -8.37 15.77 6.50
CA THR A 39 -8.99 14.81 7.43
C THR A 39 -10.20 14.10 6.86
N ASP A 40 -10.31 13.98 5.53
CA ASP A 40 -11.42 13.31 4.85
C ASP A 40 -11.17 11.80 4.66
N PRO A 41 -11.75 10.91 5.49
CA PRO A 41 -11.53 9.47 5.39
C PRO A 41 -12.15 8.87 4.12
N GLY A 42 -13.12 9.53 3.50
CA GLY A 42 -13.70 9.08 2.23
C GLY A 42 -12.68 9.19 1.10
N GLN A 43 -11.99 10.33 1.00
CA GLN A 43 -10.89 10.50 0.04
C GLN A 43 -9.70 9.59 0.37
N TRP A 44 -9.42 9.37 1.66
CA TRP A 44 -8.36 8.44 2.07
C TRP A 44 -8.63 7.03 1.57
N ARG A 45 -9.86 6.53 1.77
CA ARG A 45 -10.29 5.22 1.28
C ARG A 45 -10.13 5.10 -0.24
N VAL A 46 -10.60 6.10 -0.99
CA VAL A 46 -10.49 6.12 -2.46
C VAL A 46 -9.03 6.01 -2.91
N LEU A 47 -8.12 6.77 -2.29
CA LEU A 47 -6.70 6.70 -2.66
C LEU A 47 -6.08 5.35 -2.27
N ILE A 48 -6.43 4.79 -1.12
CA ILE A 48 -5.97 3.46 -0.68
C ILE A 48 -6.43 2.37 -1.65
N ASP A 49 -7.70 2.39 -2.05
CA ASP A 49 -8.27 1.43 -3.00
C ASP A 49 -7.55 1.55 -4.36
N LEU A 50 -7.37 2.78 -4.86
CA LEU A 50 -6.62 3.03 -6.10
C LEU A 50 -5.18 2.54 -6.03
N PHE A 51 -4.49 2.81 -4.91
CA PHE A 51 -3.13 2.30 -4.69
C PHE A 51 -3.11 0.78 -4.72
N CYS A 52 -4.00 0.12 -3.96
CA CYS A 52 -4.09 -1.33 -3.89
C CYS A 52 -4.36 -1.98 -5.24
N ASP A 53 -5.22 -1.39 -6.06
CA ASP A 53 -5.54 -1.90 -7.40
C ASP A 53 -4.38 -1.68 -8.37
N THR A 54 -3.71 -0.52 -8.29
CA THR A 54 -2.53 -0.21 -9.12
C THR A 54 -1.40 -1.19 -8.84
N VAL A 55 -1.01 -1.38 -7.57
CA VAL A 55 0.08 -2.31 -7.23
C VAL A 55 -0.29 -3.76 -7.48
N GLY A 56 -1.57 -4.12 -7.39
CA GLY A 56 -2.07 -5.45 -7.77
C GLY A 56 -1.92 -5.72 -9.26
N GLN A 57 -2.28 -4.75 -10.11
CA GLN A 57 -2.11 -4.86 -11.56
C GLN A 57 -0.63 -4.92 -11.97
N ASP A 58 0.22 -4.15 -11.32
CA ASP A 58 1.67 -4.15 -11.58
C ASP A 58 2.33 -5.45 -11.10
N LEU A 59 1.87 -6.02 -9.98
CA LEU A 59 2.29 -7.36 -9.54
C LEU A 59 1.91 -8.44 -10.56
N ALA A 60 0.69 -8.43 -11.08
CA ALA A 60 0.28 -9.39 -12.12
C ALA A 60 1.14 -9.24 -13.39
N SER A 61 1.51 -8.00 -13.74
CA SER A 61 2.40 -7.71 -14.87
C SER A 61 3.81 -8.23 -14.62
N LEU A 62 4.32 -8.07 -13.40
CA LEU A 62 5.60 -8.62 -12.96
C LEU A 62 5.62 -10.15 -13.01
N GLU A 63 4.60 -10.83 -12.49
CA GLU A 63 4.48 -12.29 -12.52
C GLU A 63 4.48 -12.81 -13.98
N ALA A 64 3.76 -12.13 -14.88
CA ALA A 64 3.75 -12.46 -16.31
C ALA A 64 5.12 -12.24 -16.97
N ALA A 65 5.84 -11.17 -16.63
CA ALA A 65 7.17 -10.89 -17.15
C ALA A 65 8.21 -11.93 -16.68
N ILE A 66 8.13 -12.34 -15.41
CA ILE A 66 8.96 -13.41 -14.84
C ILE A 66 8.72 -14.72 -15.58
N ALA A 67 7.45 -15.10 -15.81
CA ALA A 67 7.11 -16.32 -16.53
C ALA A 67 7.67 -16.34 -17.97
N ARG A 68 7.76 -15.18 -18.61
CA ARG A 68 8.32 -15.01 -19.97
C ARG A 68 9.84 -14.77 -19.99
N ARG A 69 10.49 -14.64 -18.82
CA ARG A 69 11.89 -14.23 -18.68
C ARG A 69 12.22 -12.91 -19.39
N ALA A 70 11.27 -11.97 -19.39
CA ALA A 70 11.41 -10.67 -20.05
C ALA A 70 12.02 -9.65 -19.08
N VAL A 71 13.35 -9.59 -19.01
CA VAL A 71 14.11 -8.78 -18.03
C VAL A 71 13.72 -7.29 -18.07
N ALA A 72 13.57 -6.70 -19.25
CA ALA A 72 13.16 -5.30 -19.38
C ALA A 72 11.73 -5.04 -18.83
N ASP A 73 10.82 -6.00 -19.02
CA ASP A 73 9.45 -5.90 -18.51
C ASP A 73 9.41 -6.10 -16.99
N ILE A 74 10.28 -6.96 -16.44
CA ILE A 74 10.47 -7.12 -14.99
C ILE A 74 10.90 -5.79 -14.36
N ALA A 75 11.95 -5.17 -14.90
CA ALA A 75 12.46 -3.89 -14.41
C ALA A 75 11.38 -2.79 -14.49
N THR A 76 10.62 -2.75 -15.59
CA THR A 76 9.52 -1.79 -15.77
C THR A 76 8.41 -1.99 -14.73
N ALA A 77 7.97 -3.23 -14.51
CA ALA A 77 6.92 -3.52 -13.53
C ALA A 77 7.40 -3.22 -12.10
N VAL A 78 8.63 -3.57 -11.75
CA VAL A 78 9.23 -3.24 -10.44
C VAL A 78 9.31 -1.73 -10.25
N HIS A 79 9.80 -0.97 -11.25
CA HIS A 79 9.89 0.48 -11.16
C HIS A 79 8.54 1.13 -10.85
N ARG A 80 7.46 0.62 -11.45
CA ARG A 80 6.10 1.10 -11.17
C ARG A 80 5.65 0.78 -9.75
N ILE A 81 5.83 -0.46 -9.29
CA ILE A 81 5.49 -0.85 -7.90
C ILE A 81 6.26 0.00 -6.89
N VAL A 82 7.56 0.18 -7.11
CA VAL A 82 8.44 1.00 -6.23
C VAL A 82 7.99 2.46 -6.24
N GLY A 83 7.69 3.02 -7.42
CA GLY A 83 7.19 4.38 -7.57
C GLY A 83 5.89 4.59 -6.77
N SER A 84 4.89 3.73 -6.98
CA SER A 84 3.62 3.78 -6.25
C SER A 84 3.82 3.60 -4.74
N ALA A 85 4.61 2.63 -4.32
CA ALA A 85 4.89 2.38 -2.91
C ALA A 85 5.58 3.58 -2.24
N ARG A 86 6.52 4.22 -2.92
CA ARG A 86 7.22 5.41 -2.40
C ARG A 86 6.27 6.61 -2.29
N MET A 87 5.48 6.86 -3.33
CA MET A 87 4.50 7.97 -3.32
C MET A 87 3.45 7.80 -2.23
N PHE A 88 3.00 6.57 -2.00
CA PHE A 88 2.00 6.25 -0.98
C PHE A 88 2.60 6.10 0.44
N GLY A 89 3.93 6.11 0.58
CA GLY A 89 4.58 5.97 1.88
C GLY A 89 4.72 4.54 2.40
N HIS A 90 4.61 3.52 1.53
CA HIS A 90 4.66 2.11 1.90
C HIS A 90 5.98 1.43 1.52
N ALA A 91 7.10 1.93 2.07
CA ALA A 91 8.46 1.42 1.79
C ALA A 91 8.61 -0.12 1.77
N PRO A 92 7.99 -0.89 2.70
CA PRO A 92 8.14 -2.35 2.70
C PRO A 92 7.65 -3.07 1.43
N ILE A 93 6.70 -2.49 0.67
CA ILE A 93 6.26 -3.05 -0.63
C ILE A 93 7.32 -2.77 -1.69
N GLY A 94 7.84 -1.54 -1.73
CA GLY A 94 8.91 -1.16 -2.65
C GLY A 94 10.17 -2.00 -2.44
N ASP A 95 10.60 -2.19 -1.19
CA ASP A 95 11.78 -2.98 -0.86
C ASP A 95 11.64 -4.44 -1.31
N ALA A 96 10.44 -5.02 -1.16
CA ALA A 96 10.14 -6.36 -1.62
C ALA A 96 10.16 -6.47 -3.15
N ALA A 97 9.65 -5.47 -3.87
CA ALA A 97 9.73 -5.42 -5.33
C ALA A 97 11.18 -5.32 -5.83
N CYS A 98 12.01 -4.48 -5.21
CA CYS A 98 13.44 -4.41 -5.50
C CYS A 98 14.16 -5.75 -5.24
N ALA A 99 13.73 -6.51 -4.23
CA ALA A 99 14.30 -7.85 -3.97
C ALA A 99 13.97 -8.84 -5.10
N VAL A 100 12.76 -8.79 -5.65
CA VAL A 100 12.39 -9.58 -6.83
C VAL A 100 13.28 -9.23 -8.02
N GLU A 101 13.50 -7.93 -8.28
CA GLU A 101 14.33 -7.47 -9.38
C GLU A 101 15.78 -7.95 -9.27
N ARG A 102 16.42 -7.77 -8.10
CA ARG A 102 17.80 -8.23 -7.86
C ARG A 102 17.97 -9.72 -8.12
N LEU A 103 17.02 -10.52 -7.64
CA LEU A 103 17.02 -11.96 -7.89
C LEU A 103 16.77 -12.26 -9.38
N ALA A 104 15.83 -11.58 -10.03
CA ALA A 104 15.58 -11.78 -11.45
C ALA A 104 16.80 -11.44 -12.34
N HIS A 105 17.63 -10.49 -11.93
CA HIS A 105 18.87 -10.09 -12.63
C HIS A 105 20.09 -10.93 -12.26
N GLY A 106 20.00 -11.81 -11.25
CA GLY A 106 21.13 -12.65 -10.83
C GLY A 106 22.09 -11.96 -9.85
N ASP A 107 21.73 -10.82 -9.25
CA ASP A 107 22.58 -10.12 -8.25
C ASP A 107 22.70 -10.88 -6.90
N GLY A 108 22.15 -12.10 -6.83
CA GLY A 108 22.28 -13.07 -5.74
C GLY A 108 22.64 -14.47 -6.23
N SER A 109 23.41 -14.56 -7.33
CA SER A 109 23.72 -15.82 -8.00
C SER A 109 24.81 -16.67 -7.32
N ASP A 110 24.69 -17.97 -7.52
CA ASP A 110 25.82 -18.92 -7.48
C ASP A 110 26.80 -18.65 -8.66
N ASP A 111 27.88 -19.43 -8.78
CA ASP A 111 29.02 -19.26 -9.70
C ASP A 111 28.63 -19.12 -11.21
N SER A 112 27.34 -19.27 -11.54
CA SER A 112 26.77 -19.23 -12.90
C SER A 112 25.91 -17.99 -13.20
N GLY A 113 25.78 -17.01 -12.30
CA GLY A 113 25.11 -15.72 -12.62
C GLY A 113 23.58 -15.76 -12.70
N HIS A 114 22.93 -16.85 -12.30
CA HIS A 114 21.47 -16.97 -12.29
C HIS A 114 20.96 -17.07 -10.85
N ALA A 115 19.91 -16.34 -10.48
CA ALA A 115 19.27 -16.62 -9.20
C ALA A 115 18.60 -17.98 -9.21
N ARG A 116 18.64 -18.64 -8.05
CA ARG A 116 17.95 -19.92 -7.87
C ARG A 116 16.44 -19.70 -8.06
N PRO A 117 15.76 -20.46 -8.93
CA PRO A 117 14.31 -20.40 -9.08
C PRO A 117 13.48 -20.37 -7.78
N PRO A 118 13.82 -21.11 -6.70
CA PRO A 118 13.09 -21.03 -5.42
C PRO A 118 13.21 -19.67 -4.71
N ASP A 119 14.34 -18.97 -4.84
CA ASP A 119 14.57 -17.70 -4.15
C ASP A 119 13.75 -16.58 -4.79
N LEU A 120 13.73 -16.54 -6.13
CA LEU A 120 12.88 -15.61 -6.88
C LEU A 120 11.40 -15.84 -6.57
N GLN A 121 10.96 -17.10 -6.54
CA GLN A 121 9.57 -17.42 -6.20
C GLN A 121 9.22 -16.98 -4.76
N SER A 122 10.13 -17.19 -3.81
CA SER A 122 9.95 -16.74 -2.43
C SER A 122 9.82 -15.22 -2.33
N ALA A 123 10.63 -14.48 -3.09
CA ALA A 123 10.55 -13.01 -3.15
C ALA A 123 9.21 -12.52 -3.73
N VAL A 124 8.72 -13.14 -4.81
CA VAL A 124 7.40 -12.83 -5.39
C VAL A 124 6.27 -13.09 -4.39
N VAL A 125 6.32 -14.24 -3.69
CA VAL A 125 5.34 -14.56 -2.65
C VAL A 125 5.39 -13.54 -1.50
N SER A 126 6.58 -13.13 -1.08
CA SER A 126 6.78 -12.10 -0.05
C SER A 126 6.18 -10.75 -0.45
N LEU A 127 6.41 -10.31 -1.70
CA LEU A 127 5.81 -9.09 -2.24
C LEU A 127 4.28 -9.17 -2.24
N ARG A 128 3.71 -10.26 -2.75
CA ARG A 128 2.26 -10.48 -2.76
C ARG A 128 1.65 -10.45 -1.36
N MET A 129 2.27 -11.15 -0.41
CA MET A 129 1.83 -11.18 0.98
C MET A 129 1.78 -9.79 1.62
N ARG A 130 2.71 -8.90 1.28
CA ARG A 130 2.74 -7.52 1.77
C ARG A 130 1.63 -6.66 1.18
N ILE A 131 1.39 -6.78 -0.13
CA ILE A 131 0.28 -6.10 -0.81
C ILE A 131 -1.06 -6.56 -0.21
N ASP A 132 -1.26 -7.88 -0.05
CA ASP A 132 -2.49 -8.44 0.51
C ASP A 132 -2.67 -8.06 1.99
N ALA A 133 -1.59 -8.01 2.77
CA ALA A 133 -1.64 -7.59 4.16
C ALA A 133 -2.09 -6.13 4.28
N PHE A 134 -1.53 -5.23 3.47
CA PHE A 134 -1.94 -3.83 3.45
C PHE A 134 -3.41 -3.67 3.03
N ARG A 135 -3.85 -4.40 2.00
CA ARG A 135 -5.27 -4.41 1.57
C ARG A 135 -6.20 -4.87 2.70
N ARG A 136 -5.85 -5.94 3.42
CA ARG A 136 -6.65 -6.42 4.57
C ARG A 136 -6.69 -5.40 5.71
N GLN A 137 -5.56 -4.77 6.01
CA GLN A 137 -5.45 -3.73 7.03
C GLN A 137 -6.36 -2.54 6.69
N ALA A 138 -6.35 -2.09 5.43
CA ALA A 138 -7.28 -1.07 4.94
C ALA A 138 -8.75 -1.51 5.04
N GLN A 139 -9.08 -2.77 4.75
CA GLN A 139 -10.45 -3.28 4.86
C GLN A 139 -10.96 -3.37 6.30
N GLN A 140 -10.06 -3.42 7.29
CA GLN A 140 -10.40 -3.45 8.72
C GLN A 140 -10.67 -2.06 9.29
N CYS A 141 -10.33 -0.99 8.57
CA CYS A 141 -10.65 0.37 8.97
C CYS A 141 -12.17 0.58 8.99
N GLY A 142 -12.66 1.22 10.05
CA GLY A 142 -14.05 1.65 10.18
C GLY A 142 -14.35 2.86 9.30
N TRP A 143 -14.26 2.69 7.98
CA TRP A 143 -14.55 3.75 7.02
C TRP A 143 -15.97 4.28 7.25
N PRO A 144 -16.18 5.60 7.24
CA PRO A 144 -17.52 6.13 7.26
C PRO A 144 -18.24 5.64 5.99
N ASP A 145 -19.49 5.22 6.13
CA ASP A 145 -20.34 4.98 4.97
C ASP A 145 -20.29 6.24 4.11
N ALA A 146 -20.19 6.08 2.79
CA ALA A 146 -20.27 7.20 1.87
C ALA A 146 -21.61 7.88 2.15
N VAL A 147 -21.60 8.99 2.89
CA VAL A 147 -22.78 9.78 3.17
C VAL A 147 -23.31 10.15 1.80
N GLY A 148 -24.48 9.59 1.46
CA GLY A 148 -25.07 9.69 0.15
C GLY A 148 -24.98 11.12 -0.35
N SER A 149 -24.52 11.28 -1.57
CA SER A 149 -24.63 12.54 -2.31
C SER A 149 -26.11 12.93 -2.29
N GLY A 150 -26.45 13.87 -1.41
CA GLY A 150 -27.72 14.60 -1.43
C GLY A 150 -27.75 15.60 -2.56
#